data_AF-A0A849M6I4-F1
#
_entry.id   AF-A0A849M6I4-F1
#
_cell.length_a   1.000
_cell.length_b   1.000
_cell.length_c   1.000
_cell.angle_alpha   90.00
_cell.angle_beta   90.00
_cell.angle_gamma   90.00
#
_symmetry.space_group_name_H-M   'P 1'
#
loop_
_entity.id
_entity.type
_entity.pdbx_description
1 polymer ?
#
loop_
_entity_poly.entity_id
_entity_poly.type
_entity_poly.pdbx_seq_one_letter_code
_entity_poly.pdbx_strand_id
1 'polypeptide(L)'
;MPNTNNLEQLKHYTLSFKLFFQAFWKTIVAWVLLVTFVIVAIHFNVDKSVIGGSVVIFGIISQAFIGLINIIGLVPLVGPIIAKVLALPLFWLINALGYFVSIVAIKKGYSKDVVNYRILTVVLLVGIVIGFILGKII
;
A
#
# COMPACT_ATOMS: atom_id res chain seq x y z
N MET A 1 26.22 8.91 43.11
CA MET A 1 26.71 8.01 42.03
C MET A 1 25.53 7.71 41.11
N PRO A 2 25.64 7.91 39.78
CA PRO A 2 24.57 7.56 38.86
C PRO A 2 24.32 6.04 38.89
N ASN A 3 23.04 5.65 38.99
CA ASN A 3 22.60 4.27 39.06
C ASN A 3 23.00 3.53 37.76
N THR A 4 23.85 2.51 37.88
CA THR A 4 24.38 1.72 36.74
C THR A 4 23.27 1.06 35.91
N ASN A 5 22.12 0.76 36.52
CA ASN A 5 20.94 0.23 35.82
C ASN A 5 20.38 1.21 34.78
N ASN A 6 20.43 2.52 35.04
CA ASN A 6 19.95 3.54 34.10
C ASN A 6 20.90 3.66 32.90
N LEU A 7 22.20 3.45 33.09
CA LEU A 7 23.20 3.53 32.01
C LEU A 7 23.08 2.35 31.03
N GLU A 8 22.88 1.14 31.56
CA GLU A 8 22.61 -0.06 30.76
C GLU A 8 21.29 0.06 29.97
N GLN A 9 20.23 0.58 30.62
CA GLN A 9 18.92 0.75 30.00
C GLN A 9 18.94 1.81 28.87
N LEU A 10 19.65 2.93 29.06
CA LEU A 10 19.87 3.95 28.02
C LEU A 10 20.69 3.41 26.84
N LYS A 11 21.71 2.59 27.13
CA LYS A 11 22.52 1.94 26.11
C LYS A 11 21.69 0.96 25.27
N HIS A 12 20.79 0.20 25.89
CA HIS A 12 19.91 -0.74 25.19
C HIS A 12 18.90 -0.03 24.28
N TYR A 13 18.32 1.10 24.73
CA TYR A 13 17.38 1.89 23.92
C TYR A 13 18.06 2.56 22.71
N THR A 14 19.24 3.16 22.93
CA THR A 14 20.02 3.81 21.87
C THR A 14 20.53 2.82 20.82
N LEU A 15 20.93 1.60 21.24
CA LEU A 15 21.35 0.55 20.31
C LEU A 15 20.19 0.07 19.44
N SER A 16 19.00 -0.12 20.05
CA SER A 16 17.77 -0.49 19.34
C SER A 16 17.34 0.58 18.32
N PHE A 17 17.36 1.85 18.71
CA PHE A 17 16.98 2.95 17.82
C PHE A 17 17.96 3.13 16.66
N LYS A 18 19.27 3.00 16.92
CA LYS A 18 20.31 3.08 15.88
C LYS A 18 20.16 1.96 14.84
N LEU A 19 19.84 0.74 15.30
CA LEU A 19 19.59 -0.41 14.42
C LEU A 19 18.32 -0.21 13.58
N PHE A 20 17.24 0.29 14.18
CA PHE A 20 16.01 0.63 13.46
C PHE A 20 16.28 1.69 12.38
N PHE A 21 16.93 2.80 12.74
CA PHE A 21 17.23 3.85 11.78
C PHE A 21 18.14 3.36 10.66
N GLN A 22 19.18 2.58 11.00
CA GLN A 22 20.07 1.99 10.00
C GLN A 22 19.36 0.99 9.08
N ALA A 23 18.36 0.25 9.57
CA ALA A 23 17.57 -0.67 8.76
C ALA A 23 16.63 0.07 7.79
N PHE A 24 16.04 1.19 8.23
CA PHE A 24 14.96 1.89 7.49
C PHE A 24 15.35 3.25 6.89
N TRP A 25 16.61 3.66 6.96
CA TRP A 25 17.05 4.99 6.50
C TRP A 25 16.67 5.27 5.04
N LYS A 26 16.78 4.27 4.15
CA LYS A 26 16.40 4.39 2.73
C LYS A 26 14.92 4.73 2.57
N THR A 27 14.06 4.07 3.35
CA THR A 27 12.62 4.33 3.37
C THR A 27 12.34 5.72 3.91
N ILE A 28 12.96 6.10 5.03
CA ILE A 28 12.77 7.43 5.64
C ILE A 28 13.15 8.53 4.64
N VAL A 29 14.32 8.41 3.98
CA VAL A 29 14.78 9.38 2.98
C VAL A 29 13.83 9.46 1.79
N ALA A 30 13.35 8.32 1.27
CA ALA A 30 12.41 8.30 0.16
C ALA A 30 11.10 9.04 0.49
N TRP A 31 10.58 8.85 1.70
CA TRP A 31 9.37 9.53 2.17
C TRP A 31 9.58 11.02 2.41
N VAL A 32 10.72 11.41 2.99
CA VAL A 32 11.08 12.84 3.13
C VAL A 32 11.13 13.53 1.77
N LEU A 33 11.75 12.89 0.77
CA LEU A 33 11.84 13.42 -0.59
C LEU A 33 10.45 13.53 -1.22
N LEU A 34 9.60 12.50 -1.11
CA LEU A 34 8.23 12.52 -1.62
C LEU A 34 7.38 13.62 -0.97
N VAL A 35 7.42 13.75 0.35
CA VAL A 35 6.67 14.81 1.06
C VAL A 35 7.17 16.19 0.65
N THR A 36 8.48 16.37 0.55
CA THR A 36 9.08 17.63 0.08
C THR A 36 8.62 17.95 -1.35
N PHE A 37 8.64 16.97 -2.25
CA PHE A 37 8.14 17.12 -3.62
C PHE A 37 6.66 17.55 -3.64
N VAL A 38 5.80 16.93 -2.83
CA VAL A 38 4.37 17.29 -2.75
C VAL A 38 4.19 18.71 -2.25
N ILE A 39 4.88 19.11 -1.18
CA ILE A 39 4.80 20.47 -0.63
C ILE A 39 5.20 21.51 -1.68
N VAL A 40 6.33 21.26 -2.36
CA VAL A 40 6.84 22.15 -3.42
C VAL A 40 5.84 22.21 -4.59
N ALA A 41 5.32 21.08 -5.04
CA ALA A 41 4.37 21.04 -6.15
C ALA A 41 3.04 21.76 -5.82
N ILE A 42 2.56 21.65 -4.57
CA ILE A 42 1.40 22.41 -4.11
C ILE A 42 1.70 23.91 -4.06
N HIS A 43 2.89 24.31 -3.58
CA HIS A 43 3.31 25.72 -3.53
C HIS A 43 3.35 26.36 -4.93
N PHE A 44 3.76 25.60 -5.95
CA PHE A 44 3.74 26.03 -7.36
C PHE A 44 2.37 25.89 -8.05
N ASN A 45 1.29 25.56 -7.32
CA ASN A 45 -0.06 25.35 -7.86
C ASN A 45 -0.13 24.31 -8.99
N VAL A 46 0.68 23.24 -8.93
CA VAL A 46 0.58 22.12 -9.86
C VAL A 46 -0.77 21.43 -9.67
N ASP A 47 -1.39 20.97 -10.77
CA ASP A 47 -2.65 20.24 -10.73
C ASP A 47 -2.54 19.02 -9.81
N LYS A 48 -3.50 18.88 -8.88
CA LYS A 48 -3.54 17.81 -7.87
C LYS A 48 -3.54 16.42 -8.50
N SER A 49 -4.12 16.27 -9.69
CA SER A 49 -4.13 15.02 -10.46
C SER A 49 -2.73 14.63 -10.93
N VAL A 50 -1.95 15.63 -11.38
CA VAL A 50 -0.56 15.45 -11.81
C VAL A 50 0.33 15.13 -10.61
N ILE A 51 0.17 15.88 -9.50
CA ILE A 51 0.89 15.60 -8.25
C ILE A 51 0.62 14.17 -7.78
N GLY A 52 -0.65 13.79 -7.69
CA GLY A 52 -1.05 12.44 -7.27
C GLY A 52 -0.49 11.36 -8.19
N GLY A 53 -0.59 11.54 -9.51
CA GLY A 53 -0.05 10.60 -10.50
C GLY A 53 1.47 10.43 -10.37
N SER A 54 2.22 11.53 -10.26
CA SER A 54 3.67 11.50 -10.09
C SER A 54 4.10 10.83 -8.79
N VAL A 55 3.43 11.13 -7.67
CA VAL A 55 3.71 10.52 -6.36
C VAL A 55 3.47 9.00 -6.40
N VAL A 56 2.37 8.57 -7.01
CA VAL A 56 2.06 7.14 -7.15
C VAL A 56 3.13 6.43 -7.98
N ILE A 57 3.46 6.96 -9.16
CA ILE A 57 4.46 6.37 -10.05
C ILE A 57 5.82 6.29 -9.35
N PHE A 58 6.26 7.41 -8.76
CA PHE A 58 7.55 7.48 -8.09
C PHE A 58 7.60 6.59 -6.85
N GLY A 59 6.53 6.55 -6.07
CA GLY A 59 6.43 5.70 -4.87
C GLY A 59 6.43 4.20 -5.20
N ILE A 60 5.87 3.80 -6.35
CA ILE A 60 5.95 2.41 -6.83
C ILE A 60 7.37 2.08 -7.30
N ILE A 61 7.97 2.91 -8.17
CA ILE A 61 9.31 2.66 -8.73
C ILE A 61 10.37 2.61 -7.62
N SER A 62 10.30 3.53 -6.65
CA SER A 62 11.24 3.60 -5.53
C SER A 62 10.97 2.56 -4.43
N GLN A 63 9.90 1.77 -4.54
CA GLN A 63 9.41 0.86 -3.49
C GLN A 63 9.14 1.55 -2.13
N ALA A 64 8.89 2.86 -2.14
CA ALA A 64 8.67 3.65 -0.91
C ALA A 64 7.50 3.11 -0.07
N PHE A 65 6.42 2.66 -0.72
CA PHE A 65 5.26 2.08 -0.04
C PHE A 65 5.57 0.74 0.64
N ILE A 66 6.38 -0.12 0.03
CA ILE A 66 6.79 -1.41 0.61
C ILE A 66 7.62 -1.18 1.86
N GLY A 67 8.57 -0.23 1.80
CA GLY A 67 9.34 0.18 2.96
C GLY A 67 8.46 0.66 4.12
N LEU A 68 7.41 1.43 3.81
CA LEU A 68 6.47 1.89 4.82
C LEU A 68 5.69 0.72 5.46
N ILE A 69 5.21 -0.22 4.64
CA ILE A 69 4.52 -1.44 5.12
C ILE A 69 5.44 -2.26 6.03
N ASN A 70 6.73 -2.38 5.72
CA ASN A 70 7.68 -3.11 6.54
C ASN A 70 7.89 -2.44 7.91
N ILE A 71 7.99 -1.11 7.96
CA ILE A 71 8.06 -0.35 9.23
C ILE A 71 6.77 -0.56 10.04
N ILE A 72 5.62 -0.46 9.37
CA ILE A 72 4.29 -0.61 9.98
C ILE A 72 4.10 -2.03 10.53
N GLY A 73 4.58 -3.04 9.81
CA GLY A 73 4.50 -4.46 10.19
C GLY A 73 5.28 -4.83 11.45
N LEU A 74 6.20 -3.98 11.91
CA LEU A 74 6.86 -4.16 13.20
C LEU A 74 5.93 -3.90 14.39
N VAL A 75 4.79 -3.24 14.18
CA VAL A 75 3.80 -2.97 15.22
C VAL A 75 2.67 -4.00 15.12
N PRO A 76 2.58 -4.99 16.03
CA PRO A 76 1.71 -6.17 15.83
C PRO A 76 0.22 -5.86 15.70
N LEU A 77 -0.27 -4.83 16.39
CA LEU A 77 -1.69 -4.49 16.43
C LEU A 77 -2.07 -3.38 15.45
N VAL A 78 -1.32 -2.28 15.47
CA VAL A 78 -1.57 -1.11 14.62
C VAL A 78 -1.12 -1.38 13.17
N GLY A 79 -0.09 -2.20 13.01
CA GLY A 79 0.52 -2.51 11.73
C GLY A 79 -0.48 -3.03 10.69
N PRO A 80 -1.19 -4.14 10.97
CA PRO A 80 -2.19 -4.69 10.06
C PRO A 80 -3.31 -3.72 9.69
N ILE A 81 -3.70 -2.83 10.62
CA ILE A 81 -4.78 -1.85 10.38
C ILE A 81 -4.30 -0.78 9.39
N ILE A 82 -3.13 -0.19 9.63
CA ILE A 82 -2.58 0.84 8.74
C ILE A 82 -2.23 0.24 7.38
N ALA A 83 -1.67 -0.98 7.33
CA ALA A 83 -1.36 -1.66 6.07
C ALA A 83 -2.61 -1.83 5.19
N LYS A 84 -3.77 -2.16 5.78
CA LYS A 84 -5.04 -2.21 5.05
C LYS A 84 -5.44 -0.86 4.47
N VAL A 85 -5.32 0.22 5.24
CA VAL A 85 -5.65 1.58 4.77
C VAL A 85 -4.74 2.00 3.63
N LEU A 86 -3.43 1.74 3.74
CA LEU A 86 -2.46 2.06 2.69
C LEU A 86 -2.63 1.21 1.44
N ALA A 87 -3.18 0.00 1.58
CA ALA A 87 -3.52 -0.83 0.42
C ALA A 87 -4.74 -0.30 -0.35
N LEU A 88 -5.66 0.46 0.29
CA LEU A 88 -6.88 0.95 -0.36
C LEU A 88 -6.61 1.72 -1.65
N PRO A 89 -5.74 2.76 -1.69
CA PRO A 89 -5.41 3.45 -2.94
C PRO A 89 -4.92 2.51 -4.04
N LEU A 90 -4.14 1.49 -3.69
CA LEU A 90 -3.67 0.48 -4.65
C LEU A 90 -4.82 -0.34 -5.23
N PHE A 91 -5.77 -0.78 -4.39
CA PHE A 91 -6.96 -1.50 -4.86
C PHE A 91 -7.76 -0.67 -5.87
N TRP A 92 -7.94 0.62 -5.60
CA TRP A 92 -8.63 1.53 -6.52
C TRP A 92 -7.89 1.70 -7.85
N LEU A 93 -6.54 1.80 -7.83
CA LEU A 93 -5.73 1.87 -9.04
C LEU A 93 -5.84 0.62 -9.89
N ILE A 94 -5.72 -0.56 -9.28
CA ILE A 94 -5.83 -1.85 -9.99
C ILE A 94 -7.24 -2.01 -10.58
N ASN A 95 -8.28 -1.61 -9.84
CA ASN A 95 -9.67 -1.65 -10.34
C ASN A 95 -9.87 -0.69 -11.52
N ALA A 96 -9.33 0.53 -11.44
CA ALA A 96 -9.35 1.50 -12.53
C ALA A 96 -8.64 0.95 -13.79
N LEU A 97 -7.49 0.30 -13.62
CA LEU A 97 -6.80 -0.39 -14.71
C LEU A 97 -7.65 -1.52 -15.31
N GLY A 98 -8.31 -2.32 -14.48
CA GLY A 98 -9.24 -3.36 -14.94
C GLY A 98 -10.37 -2.81 -15.80
N TYR A 99 -10.97 -1.67 -15.40
CA TYR A 99 -11.97 -0.99 -16.21
C TYR A 99 -11.39 -0.39 -17.48
N PHE A 100 -10.21 0.22 -17.41
CA PHE A 100 -9.54 0.78 -18.58
C PHE A 100 -9.28 -0.29 -19.64
N VAL A 101 -8.68 -1.42 -19.26
CA VAL A 101 -8.44 -2.57 -20.15
C VAL A 101 -9.76 -3.11 -20.70
N SER A 102 -10.81 -3.18 -19.87
CA SER A 102 -12.14 -3.61 -20.31
C SER A 102 -12.72 -2.70 -21.40
N ILE A 103 -12.61 -1.38 -21.24
CA ILE A 103 -13.07 -0.40 -22.23
C ILE A 103 -12.29 -0.56 -23.54
N VAL A 104 -10.97 -0.72 -23.46
CA VAL A 104 -10.13 -0.95 -24.64
C VAL A 104 -10.50 -2.25 -25.35
N ALA A 105 -10.75 -3.34 -24.61
CA ALA A 105 -11.14 -4.62 -25.17
C ALA A 105 -12.53 -4.57 -25.84
N ILE A 106 -13.51 -3.90 -25.22
CA ILE A 106 -14.84 -3.65 -25.80
C ILE A 106 -14.71 -2.89 -27.12
N LYS A 107 -13.91 -1.82 -27.15
CA LYS A 107 -13.65 -1.04 -28.38
C LYS A 107 -13.01 -1.88 -29.50
N LYS A 108 -12.27 -2.94 -29.16
CA LYS A 108 -11.66 -3.88 -30.10
C LYS A 108 -12.58 -5.04 -30.53
N GLY A 109 -13.83 -5.07 -30.06
CA GLY A 109 -14.81 -6.11 -30.41
C GLY A 109 -14.86 -7.31 -29.46
N TYR A 110 -14.04 -7.35 -28.41
CA TYR A 110 -14.00 -8.44 -27.43
C TYR A 110 -15.07 -8.31 -26.33
N SER A 111 -16.19 -7.63 -26.60
CA SER A 111 -17.23 -7.36 -25.60
C SER A 111 -17.82 -8.64 -25.01
N LYS A 112 -17.99 -9.69 -25.82
CA LYS A 112 -18.48 -10.99 -25.36
C LYS A 112 -17.51 -11.65 -24.39
N ASP A 113 -16.21 -11.62 -24.68
CA ASP A 113 -15.18 -12.16 -23.79
C ASP A 113 -15.12 -11.37 -22.49
N VAL A 114 -15.28 -10.03 -22.59
CA VAL A 114 -15.31 -9.16 -21.43
C VAL A 114 -16.47 -9.47 -20.49
N VAL A 115 -17.65 -9.71 -21.04
CA VAL A 115 -18.84 -10.07 -20.27
C VAL A 115 -18.72 -11.49 -19.73
N ASN A 116 -18.25 -12.45 -20.53
CA ASN A 116 -18.11 -13.84 -20.13
C ASN A 116 -17.17 -14.01 -18.93
N TYR A 117 -16.02 -13.32 -18.90
CA TYR A 117 -15.15 -13.40 -17.73
C TYR A 117 -15.82 -12.83 -16.48
N ARG A 118 -16.57 -11.72 -16.60
CA ARG A 118 -17.27 -11.11 -15.46
C ARG A 118 -18.33 -12.04 -14.92
N ILE A 119 -19.11 -12.65 -15.80
CA ILE A 119 -20.11 -13.65 -15.43
C ILE A 119 -19.44 -14.84 -14.74
N LEU A 120 -18.35 -15.38 -15.31
CA LEU A 120 -17.62 -16.50 -14.73
C LEU A 120 -17.11 -16.18 -13.32
N THR A 121 -16.51 -15.01 -13.11
CA THR A 121 -16.05 -14.58 -11.78
C THR A 121 -17.21 -14.44 -10.80
N VAL A 122 -18.33 -13.84 -11.20
CA VAL A 122 -19.51 -13.69 -10.33
C VAL A 122 -20.09 -15.05 -9.96
N VAL A 123 -20.25 -15.96 -10.93
CA VAL A 123 -20.75 -17.32 -10.70
C VAL A 123 -19.83 -18.08 -9.75
N LEU A 124 -18.51 -17.99 -9.94
CA LEU A 124 -17.53 -18.62 -9.05
C LEU A 124 -17.62 -18.07 -7.63
N LEU A 125 -17.66 -16.74 -7.46
CA LEU A 125 -17.75 -16.10 -6.15
C LEU A 125 -19.05 -16.49 -5.43
N VAL A 126 -20.18 -16.48 -6.12
CA VAL A 126 -21.47 -16.93 -5.57
C VAL A 126 -21.39 -18.40 -5.16
N GLY A 127 -20.81 -19.26 -6.00
CA GLY A 127 -20.62 -20.67 -5.68
C GLY A 127 -19.76 -20.89 -4.43
N ILE A 128 -18.66 -20.15 -4.29
CA ILE A 128 -17.80 -20.20 -3.09
C ILE A 128 -18.57 -19.75 -1.85
N VAL A 129 -19.35 -18.66 -1.95
CA VAL A 129 -20.16 -18.16 -0.83
C VAL A 129 -21.21 -19.18 -0.41
N ILE A 130 -21.94 -19.76 -1.36
CA ILE A 130 -22.95 -20.81 -1.08
C ILE A 130 -22.27 -22.03 -0.45
N GLY A 131 -21.16 -22.50 -1.03
CA GLY A 131 -20.42 -23.64 -0.51
C GLY A 131 -19.90 -23.40 0.91
N PHE A 132 -19.40 -22.20 1.20
CA PHE A 132 -18.97 -21.82 2.55
C PHE A 132 -20.13 -21.80 3.55
N ILE A 133 -21.30 -21.27 3.16
CA ILE A 133 -22.49 -21.25 4.02
C ILE A 133 -22.96 -22.68 4.31
N LEU A 134 -23.13 -23.50 3.27
CA LEU A 134 -23.57 -24.89 3.42
C LEU A 134 -22.59 -25.72 4.25
N GLY A 135 -21.28 -25.60 3.98
CA GLY A 135 -20.24 -26.32 4.72
C GLY A 135 -20.06 -25.87 6.17
N LYS A 136 -20.64 -24.72 6.57
CA LYS A 136 -20.67 -24.27 7.97
C LYS A 136 -21.92 -24.75 8.72
N ILE A 137 -23.00 -25.06 8.00
CA ILE A 137 -24.28 -25.48 8.57
C ILE A 137 -24.32 -27.00 8.80
N ILE A 138 -23.66 -27.77 7.93
CA ILE A 138 -23.44 -29.22 8.06
C ILE A 138 -22.32 -29.47 9.06
#